data_AF-A0A2M8CLN7-F1
#
_entry.id   AF-A0A2M8CLN7-F1
#
_cell.length_a   1.000
_cell.length_b   1.000
_cell.length_c   1.000
_cell.angle_alpha   90.00
_cell.angle_beta   90.00
_cell.angle_gamma   90.00
#
_symmetry.space_group_name_H-M   'P 1'
#
loop_
_entity.id
_entity.type
_entity.pdbx_description
1 polymer ?
#
loop_
_entity_poly.entity_id
_entity_poly.type
_entity_poly.pdbx_seq_one_letter_code
_entity_poly.pdbx_strand_id
1 'polypeptide(L)'
;MNYYQVNIPNPGNQDQIDILIAQLAEAGFESFEEAETSIIAYIPEKDYHDQVLSGIEYCQLPVVAKEITAELIADRNWNEMWESNYPPVMISDHCIVRAPFHECPPGVQFDIIIKPKMAFGTAHHETTAQMLQVLLETDVTGKKVLDMGCGSGVLAILCSMKGAAEITAIDMDEWSYSNTVE
;
A
#
# COMPACT_ATOMS: atom_id res chain seq x y z
N MET A 1 -14.98 -5.26 -3.90
CA MET A 1 -15.81 -6.39 -4.40
C MET A 1 -15.39 -7.63 -3.63
N ASN A 2 -16.29 -8.54 -3.22
CA ASN A 2 -15.88 -9.76 -2.52
C ASN A 2 -15.10 -10.67 -3.48
N TYR A 3 -14.19 -11.48 -2.92
CA TYR A 3 -13.39 -12.44 -3.66
C TYR A 3 -13.50 -13.83 -3.03
N TYR A 4 -13.36 -14.87 -3.82
CA TYR A 4 -12.97 -16.18 -3.31
C TYR A 4 -11.45 -16.29 -3.33
N GLN A 5 -10.88 -16.71 -2.21
CA GLN A 5 -9.50 -17.15 -2.13
C GLN A 5 -9.49 -18.67 -2.25
N VAL A 6 -8.76 -19.18 -3.23
CA VAL A 6 -8.61 -20.61 -3.49
C VAL A 6 -7.17 -20.99 -3.24
N ASN A 7 -6.95 -21.88 -2.27
CA ASN A 7 -5.64 -22.43 -1.97
C ASN A 7 -5.47 -23.74 -2.72
N ILE A 8 -4.43 -23.85 -3.55
CA ILE A 8 -4.12 -24.98 -4.40
C ILE A 8 -2.72 -25.49 -4.05
N PRO A 9 -2.50 -26.79 -3.82
CA PRO A 9 -1.15 -27.32 -3.57
C PRO A 9 -0.13 -26.90 -4.63
N ASN A 10 1.08 -26.57 -4.20
CA ASN A 10 2.14 -26.14 -5.11
C ASN A 10 2.70 -27.36 -5.89
N PRO A 11 2.77 -27.32 -7.23
CA PRO A 11 3.35 -28.40 -8.04
C PRO A 11 4.86 -28.62 -7.83
N GLY A 12 5.56 -27.65 -7.24
CA GLY A 12 6.97 -27.76 -6.83
C GLY A 12 7.99 -27.54 -7.96
N ASN A 13 7.53 -27.31 -9.18
CA ASN A 13 8.36 -27.02 -10.35
C ASN A 13 7.91 -25.69 -10.99
N GLN A 14 8.85 -24.78 -11.27
CA GLN A 14 8.52 -23.43 -11.77
C GLN A 14 7.73 -23.46 -13.09
N ASP A 15 8.09 -24.31 -14.05
CA ASP A 15 7.37 -24.40 -15.32
C ASP A 15 5.92 -24.85 -15.09
N GLN A 16 5.68 -25.73 -14.11
CA GLN A 16 4.34 -26.19 -13.75
C GLN A 16 3.55 -25.12 -12.99
N ILE A 17 4.21 -24.31 -12.16
CA ILE A 17 3.61 -23.16 -11.49
C ILE A 17 3.14 -22.15 -12.55
N ASP A 18 3.99 -21.79 -13.50
CA ASP A 18 3.68 -20.82 -14.54
C ASP A 18 2.50 -21.29 -15.42
N ILE A 19 2.48 -22.58 -15.78
CA ILE A 19 1.35 -23.19 -16.51
C ILE A 19 0.06 -23.14 -15.68
N LEU A 20 0.12 -23.51 -14.40
CA LEU A 20 -1.04 -23.50 -13.52
C LEU A 20 -1.60 -22.09 -13.35
N ILE A 21 -0.74 -21.09 -13.13
CA ILE A 21 -1.14 -19.68 -13.03
C ILE A 21 -1.81 -19.21 -14.33
N ALA A 22 -1.24 -19.54 -15.48
CA ALA A 22 -1.84 -19.18 -16.77
C ALA A 22 -3.25 -19.79 -16.95
N GLN A 23 -3.43 -21.06 -16.58
CA GLN A 23 -4.73 -21.73 -16.65
C GLN A 23 -5.75 -21.13 -15.67
N LEU A 24 -5.31 -20.77 -14.47
CA LEU A 24 -6.16 -20.10 -13.49
C LEU A 24 -6.55 -18.69 -13.99
N ALA A 25 -5.64 -17.95 -14.60
CA ALA A 25 -5.94 -16.64 -15.18
C ALA A 25 -7.01 -16.75 -16.28
N GLU A 26 -6.92 -17.77 -17.15
CA GLU A 26 -7.94 -18.06 -18.16
C GLU A 26 -9.30 -18.45 -17.55
N ALA A 27 -9.28 -19.09 -16.38
CA ALA A 27 -10.48 -19.46 -15.62
C ALA A 27 -11.12 -18.28 -14.84
N GLY A 28 -10.52 -17.08 -14.89
CA GLY A 28 -11.07 -15.86 -14.29
C GLY A 28 -10.41 -15.42 -12.98
N PHE A 29 -9.31 -16.07 -12.56
CA PHE A 29 -8.54 -15.61 -11.40
C PHE A 29 -7.70 -14.36 -11.76
N GLU A 30 -7.66 -13.38 -10.86
CA GLU A 30 -7.06 -12.06 -11.12
C GLU A 30 -5.72 -11.85 -10.40
N SER A 31 -5.46 -12.59 -9.32
CA SER A 31 -4.25 -12.43 -8.49
C SER A 31 -3.78 -13.77 -7.95
N PHE A 32 -2.46 -13.89 -7.75
CA PHE A 32 -1.77 -15.11 -7.35
C PHE A 32 -0.68 -14.80 -6.32
N GLU A 33 -0.58 -15.62 -5.29
CA GLU A 33 0.51 -15.59 -4.32
C GLU A 33 1.14 -16.98 -4.25
N GLU A 34 2.45 -17.04 -4.47
CA GLU A 34 3.23 -18.26 -4.38
C GLU A 34 3.76 -18.43 -2.97
N ALA A 35 3.22 -19.41 -2.24
CA ALA A 35 3.74 -19.85 -0.96
C ALA A 35 4.56 -21.14 -1.13
N GLU A 36 5.35 -21.50 -0.11
CA GLU A 36 6.23 -22.68 -0.15
C GLU A 36 5.48 -23.99 -0.49
N THR A 37 4.24 -24.12 -0.04
CA THR A 37 3.44 -25.35 -0.19
C THR A 37 2.16 -25.17 -1.00
N SER A 38 1.80 -23.94 -1.35
CA SER A 38 0.54 -23.66 -2.07
C SER A 38 0.65 -22.46 -3.01
N ILE A 39 -0.22 -22.44 -3.99
CA ILE A 39 -0.57 -21.29 -4.81
C ILE A 39 -1.91 -20.79 -4.30
N ILE A 40 -1.94 -19.53 -3.86
CA ILE A 40 -3.16 -18.87 -3.42
C ILE A 40 -3.66 -18.02 -4.59
N ALA A 41 -4.86 -18.30 -5.09
CA ALA A 41 -5.43 -17.61 -6.23
C ALA A 41 -6.74 -16.90 -5.84
N TYR A 42 -6.96 -15.69 -6.36
CA TYR A 42 -8.12 -14.87 -6.05
C TYR A 42 -9.01 -14.68 -7.27
N ILE A 43 -10.32 -14.89 -7.12
CA ILE A 43 -11.34 -14.72 -8.17
C ILE A 43 -12.52 -13.90 -7.64
N PRO A 44 -13.06 -12.91 -8.39
CA PRO A 44 -14.23 -12.16 -7.97
C PRO A 44 -15.42 -13.08 -7.65
N GLU A 45 -16.18 -12.77 -6.58
CA GLU A 45 -17.35 -13.59 -6.16
C GLU A 45 -18.34 -13.85 -7.31
N LYS A 46 -18.53 -12.85 -8.19
CA LYS A 46 -19.41 -12.93 -9.36
C LYS A 46 -18.98 -13.97 -10.41
N ASP A 47 -17.69 -14.31 -10.45
CA ASP A 47 -17.08 -15.20 -11.44
C ASP A 47 -16.78 -16.59 -10.84
N TYR A 48 -16.87 -16.73 -9.52
CA TYR A 48 -16.67 -18.01 -8.84
C TYR A 48 -17.88 -18.95 -9.00
N HIS A 49 -17.59 -20.22 -9.28
CA HIS A 49 -18.57 -21.30 -9.28
C HIS A 49 -17.90 -22.66 -9.01
N ASP A 50 -18.67 -23.67 -8.56
CA ASP A 50 -18.15 -24.99 -8.16
C ASP A 50 -17.28 -25.69 -9.21
N GLN A 51 -17.49 -25.38 -10.50
CA GLN A 51 -16.76 -25.98 -11.62
C GLN A 51 -15.57 -25.14 -12.13
N VAL A 52 -15.16 -24.08 -11.44
CA VAL A 52 -14.16 -23.12 -11.94
C VAL A 52 -12.81 -23.77 -12.25
N LEU A 53 -12.46 -24.84 -11.51
CA LEU A 53 -11.21 -25.59 -11.70
C LEU A 53 -11.36 -26.83 -12.59
N SER A 54 -12.56 -27.12 -13.12
CA SER A 54 -12.84 -28.36 -13.86
C SER A 54 -12.03 -28.51 -15.15
N GLY A 55 -11.63 -27.39 -15.76
CA GLY A 55 -10.77 -27.35 -16.95
C GLY A 55 -9.26 -27.47 -16.67
N ILE A 56 -8.85 -27.51 -15.41
CA ILE A 56 -7.44 -27.47 -15.00
C ILE A 56 -7.00 -28.86 -14.55
N GLU A 57 -6.28 -29.59 -15.41
CA GLU A 57 -5.90 -30.99 -15.19
C GLU A 57 -5.17 -31.21 -13.85
N TYR A 58 -4.29 -30.29 -13.47
CA TYR A 58 -3.55 -30.36 -12.22
C TYR A 58 -4.49 -30.36 -11.00
N CYS A 59 -5.52 -29.53 -11.01
CA CYS A 59 -6.53 -29.47 -9.95
C CYS A 59 -7.43 -30.71 -9.92
N GLN A 60 -7.46 -31.52 -10.98
CA GLN A 60 -8.22 -32.78 -11.04
C GLN A 60 -7.44 -33.98 -10.48
N LEU A 61 -6.14 -33.82 -10.17
CA LEU A 61 -5.35 -34.89 -9.57
C LEU A 61 -5.92 -35.25 -8.19
N PRO A 62 -6.21 -36.53 -7.88
CA PRO A 62 -6.92 -36.91 -6.65
C PRO A 62 -6.25 -36.48 -5.33
N VAL A 63 -4.93 -36.30 -5.33
CA VAL A 63 -4.18 -35.79 -4.17
C VAL A 63 -4.39 -34.29 -4.03
N VAL A 64 -4.28 -33.55 -5.14
CA VAL A 64 -4.43 -32.09 -5.19
C VAL A 64 -5.88 -31.69 -4.89
N ALA A 65 -6.85 -32.32 -5.56
CA ALA A 65 -8.27 -32.02 -5.42
C ALA A 65 -8.81 -32.12 -3.99
N LYS A 66 -8.20 -32.98 -3.15
CA LYS A 66 -8.59 -33.15 -1.74
C LYS A 66 -8.05 -32.06 -0.82
N GLU A 67 -6.99 -31.38 -1.23
CA GLU A 67 -6.32 -30.34 -0.46
C GLU A 67 -6.72 -28.93 -0.90
N ILE A 68 -7.38 -28.80 -2.07
CA ILE A 68 -7.91 -27.53 -2.51
C ILE A 68 -8.98 -27.04 -1.53
N THR A 69 -8.82 -25.80 -1.09
CA THR A 69 -9.81 -25.12 -0.24
C THR A 69 -10.20 -23.80 -0.88
N ALA A 70 -11.45 -23.40 -0.70
CA ALA A 70 -11.97 -22.13 -1.18
C ALA A 70 -12.73 -21.44 -0.04
N GLU A 71 -12.41 -20.17 0.19
CA GLU A 71 -13.09 -19.35 1.20
C GLU A 71 -13.55 -18.02 0.60
N LEU A 72 -14.77 -17.60 0.96
CA LEU A 72 -15.28 -16.29 0.60
C LEU A 72 -14.63 -15.25 1.51
N ILE A 73 -13.86 -14.36 0.89
CA ILE A 73 -13.28 -13.19 1.54
C ILE A 73 -14.15 -12.00 1.18
N ALA A 74 -14.88 -11.52 2.18
CA ALA A 74 -15.58 -10.26 2.06
C ALA A 74 -14.59 -9.16 1.67
N ASP A 75 -15.04 -8.21 0.85
CA ASP A 75 -14.31 -7.00 0.50
C ASP A 75 -13.87 -6.30 1.79
N ARG A 76 -12.64 -6.58 2.22
CA ARG A 76 -12.02 -5.87 3.32
C ARG A 76 -11.37 -4.65 2.72
N ASN A 77 -11.65 -3.50 3.30
CA ASN A 77 -10.92 -2.29 3.00
C ASN A 77 -9.49 -2.45 3.55
N TRP A 78 -8.63 -3.14 2.81
CA TRP A 78 -7.25 -3.37 3.18
C TRP A 78 -6.50 -2.04 3.38
N ASN A 79 -6.91 -0.98 2.68
CA ASN A 79 -6.44 0.38 2.95
C ASN A 79 -6.81 0.83 4.37
N GLU A 80 -8.02 0.59 4.85
CA GLU A 80 -8.43 0.98 6.21
C GLU A 80 -7.74 0.14 7.30
N MET A 81 -7.48 -1.15 7.03
CA MET A 81 -6.70 -2.01 7.93
C MET A 81 -5.21 -1.60 7.98
N TRP A 82 -4.66 -1.17 6.85
CA TRP A 82 -3.31 -0.61 6.76
C TRP A 82 -3.23 0.78 7.40
N GLU A 83 -4.22 1.64 7.13
CA GLU A 83 -4.35 2.99 7.71
C GLU A 83 -4.44 2.90 9.23
N SER A 84 -5.26 2.02 9.80
CA SER A 84 -5.46 1.90 11.26
C SER A 84 -4.25 1.40 12.06
N ASN A 85 -3.19 0.89 11.41
CA ASN A 85 -2.01 0.33 12.05
C ASN A 85 -0.71 1.06 11.68
N TYR A 86 -0.80 2.28 11.16
CA TYR A 86 0.35 2.97 10.56
C TYR A 86 1.16 3.81 11.56
N PRO A 87 2.33 3.34 12.06
CA PRO A 87 3.00 3.97 13.20
C PRO A 87 3.47 5.40 12.90
N PRO A 88 3.52 6.29 13.89
CA PRO A 88 4.11 7.61 13.68
C PRO A 88 5.62 7.51 13.42
N VAL A 89 6.14 8.40 12.58
CA VAL A 89 7.58 8.48 12.26
C VAL A 89 8.20 9.69 12.94
N MET A 90 9.22 9.45 13.76
CA MET A 90 10.01 10.48 14.42
C MET A 90 11.24 10.82 13.57
N ILE A 91 11.39 12.10 13.22
CA ILE A 91 12.50 12.63 12.43
C ILE A 91 13.37 13.53 13.31
N SER A 92 14.61 13.07 13.55
CA SER A 92 15.64 13.77 14.32
C SER A 92 15.19 14.28 15.70
N ASP A 93 14.22 13.65 16.35
CA ASP A 93 13.63 14.07 17.64
C ASP A 93 12.94 15.45 17.65
N HIS A 94 12.83 16.13 16.50
CA HIS A 94 12.24 17.47 16.40
C HIS A 94 10.93 17.48 15.60
N CYS A 95 10.71 16.51 14.70
CA CYS A 95 9.55 16.47 13.83
C CYS A 95 8.86 15.11 13.87
N ILE A 96 7.55 15.07 14.09
CA ILE A 96 6.74 13.86 13.95
C ILE A 96 5.91 13.93 12.68
N VAL A 97 5.86 12.82 11.94
CA VAL A 97 4.87 12.60 10.88
C VAL A 97 3.93 11.51 11.36
N ARG A 98 2.66 11.82 11.54
CA ARG A 98 1.69 10.88 12.13
C ARG A 98 0.33 10.97 11.46
N ALA A 99 -0.43 9.89 11.57
CA ALA A 99 -1.85 9.91 11.22
C ALA A 99 -2.68 10.65 12.29
N PRO A 100 -3.89 11.15 11.94
CA PRO A 100 -4.73 11.93 12.86
C PRO A 100 -5.09 11.21 14.17
N PHE A 101 -5.13 9.88 14.17
CA PHE A 101 -5.50 9.05 15.33
C PHE A 101 -4.32 8.71 16.26
N HIS A 102 -3.09 9.11 15.92
CA HIS A 102 -1.95 8.99 16.82
C HIS A 102 -1.77 10.24 17.67
N GLU A 103 -1.42 10.07 18.95
CA GLU A 103 -1.07 11.20 19.81
C GLU A 103 0.31 11.76 19.45
N CYS A 104 0.47 13.09 19.58
CA CYS A 104 1.75 13.75 19.44
C CYS A 104 2.50 13.71 20.79
N PRO A 105 3.74 13.17 20.85
CA PRO A 105 4.55 13.20 22.05
C PRO A 105 4.81 14.64 22.52
N PRO A 106 4.84 14.90 23.84
CA PRO A 106 5.13 16.23 24.36
C PRO A 106 6.56 16.65 24.02
N GLY A 107 6.74 17.93 23.64
CA GLY A 107 8.06 18.51 23.37
C GLY A 107 8.55 18.40 21.92
N VAL A 108 7.78 17.80 21.01
CA VAL A 108 8.08 17.80 19.58
C VAL A 108 7.87 19.19 18.98
N GLN A 109 8.81 19.67 18.18
CA GLN A 109 8.78 21.03 17.61
C GLN A 109 7.83 21.13 16.41
N PHE A 110 7.81 20.12 15.55
CA PHE A 110 6.99 20.08 14.34
C PHE A 110 6.08 18.85 14.35
N ASP A 111 4.77 19.06 14.36
CA ASP A 111 3.76 18.00 14.33
C ASP A 111 3.03 18.01 12.99
N ILE A 112 3.48 17.13 12.08
CA ILE A 112 2.92 17.00 10.75
C ILE A 112 1.91 15.85 10.75
N ILE A 113 0.65 16.21 10.50
CA ILE A 113 -0.43 15.25 10.39
C ILE A 113 -0.60 14.91 8.91
N ILE A 114 -0.37 13.65 8.54
CA ILE A 114 -0.63 13.13 7.19
C ILE A 114 -1.66 12.03 7.33
N LYS A 115 -2.80 12.18 6.66
CA LYS A 115 -3.75 11.07 6.51
C LYS A 115 -3.15 10.06 5.52
N PRO A 116 -2.84 8.82 5.94
CA PRO A 116 -2.32 7.83 5.03
C PRO A 116 -3.38 7.55 3.96
N LYS A 117 -2.98 7.60 2.70
CA LYS A 117 -3.80 7.27 1.52
C LYS A 117 -2.88 6.70 0.43
N MET A 118 -3.39 6.57 -0.80
CA MET A 118 -2.63 6.16 -1.98
C MET A 118 -1.55 7.17 -2.43
N ALA A 119 -1.32 8.28 -1.70
CA ALA A 119 -0.27 9.25 -2.00
C ALA A 119 1.03 8.90 -1.24
N PHE A 120 2.16 8.93 -1.95
CA PHE A 120 3.49 8.74 -1.35
C PHE A 120 3.85 9.92 -0.42
N GLY A 121 4.70 9.70 0.60
CA GLY A 121 5.20 10.79 1.45
C GLY A 121 4.72 10.74 2.90
N THR A 122 4.43 9.57 3.45
CA THR A 122 4.09 9.38 4.87
C THR A 122 5.32 9.30 5.80
N ALA A 123 6.51 9.63 5.27
CA ALA A 123 7.83 9.52 5.92
C ALA A 123 8.33 8.11 6.29
N HIS A 124 7.59 7.05 5.98
CA HIS A 124 8.07 5.67 6.22
C HIS A 124 9.12 5.20 5.22
N HIS A 125 9.10 5.79 4.02
CA HIS A 125 10.15 5.56 3.03
C HIS A 125 11.36 6.44 3.36
N GLU A 126 12.56 5.86 3.28
CA GLU A 126 13.80 6.48 3.73
C GLU A 126 14.08 7.80 3.01
N THR A 127 13.71 7.91 1.74
CA THR A 127 13.91 9.14 0.94
C THR A 127 13.14 10.32 1.54
N THR A 128 11.89 10.13 1.94
CA THR A 128 11.07 11.17 2.57
C THR A 128 11.64 11.56 3.93
N ALA A 129 12.03 10.57 4.74
CA ALA A 129 12.65 10.81 6.03
C ALA A 129 13.96 11.62 5.91
N GLN A 130 14.84 11.26 4.97
CA GLN A 130 16.10 11.98 4.71
C GLN A 130 15.85 13.42 4.25
N MET A 131 14.87 13.65 3.37
CA MET A 131 14.53 15.00 2.93
C MET A 131 13.98 15.85 4.08
N LEU A 132 13.17 15.27 4.97
CA LEU A 132 12.71 15.96 6.18
C LEU A 132 13.88 16.30 7.11
N GLN A 133 14.86 15.42 7.29
CA GLN A 133 16.07 15.70 8.08
C GLN A 133 16.86 16.89 7.51
N VAL A 134 17.12 16.88 6.19
CA VAL A 134 17.82 17.98 5.51
C VAL A 134 17.02 19.28 5.65
N LEU A 135 15.71 19.21 5.49
CA LEU A 135 14.85 20.39 5.58
C LEU A 135 14.78 20.95 7.01
N LEU A 136 14.87 20.10 8.05
CA LEU A 136 14.97 20.58 9.44
C LEU A 136 16.20 21.46 9.67
N GLU A 137 17.32 21.13 9.04
CA GLU A 137 18.57 21.89 9.11
C GLU A 137 18.62 23.09 8.15
N THR A 138 17.71 23.13 7.18
CA THR A 138 17.66 24.18 6.15
C THR A 138 16.82 25.37 6.61
N ASP A 139 17.40 26.58 6.59
CA ASP A 139 16.62 27.80 6.81
C ASP A 139 15.79 28.15 5.57
N VAL A 140 14.47 28.12 5.72
CA VAL A 140 13.50 28.49 4.68
C VAL A 140 12.71 29.75 5.02
N THR A 141 13.05 30.42 6.13
CA THR A 141 12.32 31.59 6.63
C THR A 141 12.25 32.68 5.57
N GLY A 142 11.04 33.12 5.22
CA GLY A 142 10.80 34.17 4.24
C GLY A 142 11.11 33.78 2.79
N LYS A 143 11.48 32.52 2.50
CA LYS A 143 11.84 32.06 1.15
C LYS A 143 10.62 31.59 0.37
N LYS A 144 10.75 31.56 -0.96
CA LYS A 144 9.82 30.88 -1.86
C LYS A 144 10.31 29.45 -2.10
N VAL A 145 9.43 28.48 -1.96
CA VAL A 145 9.74 27.05 -2.06
C VAL A 145 8.93 26.40 -3.17
N LEU A 146 9.55 25.51 -3.93
CA LEU A 146 8.91 24.61 -4.87
C LEU A 146 9.09 23.17 -4.37
N ASP A 147 7.98 22.49 -4.11
CA ASP A 147 7.91 21.06 -3.81
C ASP A 147 7.42 20.32 -5.07
N MET A 148 8.36 19.72 -5.80
CA MET A 148 8.12 19.09 -7.10
C MET A 148 7.96 17.58 -6.92
N GLY A 149 6.76 17.05 -7.21
CA GLY A 149 6.36 15.70 -6.84
C GLY A 149 5.93 15.63 -5.37
N CYS A 150 4.99 16.48 -4.99
CA CYS A 150 4.69 16.73 -3.58
C CYS A 150 4.06 15.52 -2.85
N GLY A 151 3.45 14.58 -3.57
CA GLY A 151 2.84 13.40 -2.96
C GLY A 151 1.79 13.79 -1.90
N SER A 152 2.07 13.47 -0.64
CA SER A 152 1.27 13.84 0.52
C SER A 152 1.37 15.30 0.95
N GLY A 153 2.33 16.05 0.40
CA GLY A 153 2.63 17.43 0.77
C GLY A 153 3.51 17.58 2.02
N VAL A 154 4.07 16.48 2.56
CA VAL A 154 4.80 16.50 3.84
C VAL A 154 5.96 17.49 3.88
N LEU A 155 6.69 17.68 2.77
CA LEU A 155 7.82 18.61 2.69
C LEU A 155 7.33 20.06 2.61
N ALA A 156 6.31 20.32 1.79
CA ALA A 156 5.61 21.60 1.74
C ALA A 156 5.08 22.02 3.12
N ILE A 157 4.46 21.11 3.87
CA ILE A 157 3.94 21.38 5.21
C ILE A 157 5.07 21.78 6.17
N LEU A 158 6.18 21.02 6.19
CA LEU A 158 7.33 21.38 7.03
C LEU A 158 7.92 22.75 6.65
N CYS A 159 8.02 23.05 5.36
CA CYS A 159 8.46 24.37 4.88
C CYS A 159 7.57 25.50 5.40
N SER A 160 6.25 25.28 5.40
CA SER A 160 5.27 26.24 5.91
C SER A 160 5.46 26.47 7.41
N MET A 161 5.60 25.38 8.19
CA MET A 161 5.83 25.46 9.63
C MET A 161 7.16 26.15 9.98
N LYS A 162 8.19 25.99 9.13
CA LYS A 162 9.48 26.66 9.26
C LYS A 162 9.50 28.11 8.76
N GLY A 163 8.35 28.65 8.32
CA GLY A 163 8.20 30.07 7.99
C GLY A 163 8.56 30.47 6.56
N ALA A 164 8.47 29.55 5.60
CA ALA A 164 8.52 29.92 4.18
C ALA A 164 7.43 30.94 3.84
N ALA A 165 7.75 31.92 2.98
CA ALA A 165 6.83 32.98 2.58
C ALA A 165 5.81 32.52 1.52
N GLU A 166 6.24 31.64 0.63
CA GLU A 166 5.41 31.12 -0.47
C GLU A 166 5.84 29.69 -0.78
N ILE A 167 4.88 28.80 -0.98
CA ILE A 167 5.13 27.40 -1.29
C ILE A 167 4.27 27.03 -2.49
N THR A 168 4.91 26.48 -3.52
CA THR A 168 4.23 25.86 -4.66
C THR A 168 4.49 24.37 -4.57
N ALA A 169 3.44 23.57 -4.42
CA ALA A 169 3.52 22.11 -4.42
C ALA A 169 2.85 21.60 -5.70
N ILE A 170 3.55 20.76 -6.45
CA ILE A 170 3.10 20.26 -7.75
C ILE A 170 3.21 18.75 -7.75
N ASP A 171 2.16 18.08 -8.21
CA ASP A 171 2.19 16.66 -8.55
C ASP A 171 1.45 16.44 -9.87
N MET A 172 1.82 15.37 -10.59
CA MET A 172 1.13 14.97 -11.80
C MET A 172 -0.01 13.99 -11.52
N ASP A 173 -0.03 13.39 -10.33
CA ASP A 173 -1.09 12.49 -9.87
C ASP A 173 -2.21 13.27 -9.15
N GLU A 174 -3.45 13.06 -9.58
CA GLU A 174 -4.66 13.66 -8.99
C GLU A 174 -4.87 13.18 -7.54
N TRP A 175 -4.45 11.96 -7.21
CA TRP A 175 -4.51 11.44 -5.84
C TRP A 175 -3.59 12.21 -4.90
N SER A 176 -2.35 12.49 -5.32
CA SER A 176 -1.38 13.30 -4.58
C SER A 176 -1.87 14.73 -4.39
N TYR A 177 -2.41 15.34 -5.46
CA TYR A 177 -3.01 16.68 -5.38
C TYR A 177 -4.13 16.71 -4.34
N SER A 178 -5.09 15.79 -4.44
CA SER A 178 -6.24 15.74 -3.53
C SER A 178 -5.82 15.47 -2.08
N ASN A 179 -4.78 14.65 -1.87
CA ASN A 179 -4.26 14.37 -0.54
C ASN A 179 -3.52 15.58 0.08
N THR A 180 -2.81 16.36 -0.74
CA THR A 180 -2.08 17.55 -0.27
C THR A 180 -3.02 18.69 0.14
N VAL A 181 -4.21 18.78 -0.46
CA VAL A 181 -5.19 19.85 -0.19
C VAL A 181 -6.04 19.59 1.06
N GLU A 182 -6.24 18.32 1.45
CA GLU A 182 -7.01 17.92 2.64
C GLU A 182 -6.29 18.24 3.95
#